data_AF-A0A533RG00-F1
#
_entry.id   AF-A0A533RG00-F1
#
_cell.length_a   1.000
_cell.length_b   1.000
_cell.length_c   1.000
_cell.angle_alpha   90.00
_cell.angle_beta   90.00
_cell.angle_gamma   90.00
#
_symmetry.space_group_name_H-M   'P 1'
#
loop_
_entity.id
_entity.type
_entity.pdbx_description
1 polymer ?
#
loop_
_entity_poly.entity_id
_entity_poly.type
_entity_poly.pdbx_seq_one_letter_code
_entity_poly.pdbx_strand_id
1 'polypeptide(L)' 'MVSYETALSAFQFQEHLYECTVCGTVCSVAHDKVEVVRDSQKGSFLSSSGEQVESDDYNTM' A
#
# COMPACT_ATOMS: atom_id res chain seq x y z
N MET A 1 8.02 -14.47 -10.87
CA MET A 1 6.87 -14.05 -10.06
C MET A 1 6.01 -13.20 -10.99
N VAL A 2 4.84 -13.69 -11.38
CA VAL A 2 3.94 -12.95 -12.27
C VAL A 2 2.99 -12.15 -11.36
N SER A 3 2.46 -11.03 -11.83
CA SER A 3 1.43 -10.23 -11.18
C SER A 3 0.40 -9.85 -12.22
N TYR A 4 -0.87 -9.76 -11.84
CA TYR A 4 -1.93 -9.31 -12.75
C TYR A 4 -2.06 -7.79 -12.64
N GLU A 5 -2.03 -7.10 -13.77
CA GLU A 5 -2.16 -5.64 -13.85
C GLU A 5 -3.60 -5.25 -14.22
N THR A 6 -4.19 -4.35 -13.45
CA THR A 6 -5.44 -3.67 -13.81
C THR A 6 -5.17 -2.18 -13.94
N ALA A 7 -5.25 -1.64 -15.16
CA ALA A 7 -5.07 -0.23 -15.42
C ALA A 7 -6.38 0.54 -15.21
N LEU A 8 -6.34 1.58 -14.37
CA LEU A 8 -7.44 2.48 -14.07
C LEU A 8 -7.11 3.88 -14.60
N SER A 9 -8.08 4.49 -15.29
CA SER A 9 -7.95 5.86 -15.80
C SER A 9 -9.22 6.64 -15.53
N ALA A 10 -9.07 7.83 -14.93
CA ALA A 10 -10.15 8.75 -14.67
C ALA A 10 -9.64 10.18 -14.83
N PHE A 11 -10.09 10.88 -15.88
CA PHE A 11 -9.64 12.25 -16.21
C PHE A 11 -8.11 12.34 -16.33
N GLN A 12 -7.46 13.03 -15.38
CA GLN A 12 -6.01 13.22 -15.31
C GLN A 12 -5.32 12.22 -14.37
N PHE A 13 -6.07 11.29 -13.76
CA PHE A 13 -5.55 10.29 -12.83
C PHE A 13 -5.33 8.97 -13.55
N GLN A 14 -4.13 8.43 -13.40
CA GLN A 14 -3.75 7.11 -13.87
C GLN A 14 -3.21 6.31 -12.69
N GLU A 15 -3.78 5.12 -12.50
CA GLU A 15 -3.43 4.21 -11.41
C GLU A 15 -3.35 2.80 -11.97
N HIS A 16 -2.41 2.01 -11.44
CA HIS A 16 -2.26 0.61 -11.76
C HIS A 16 -2.41 -0.21 -10.48
N LEU A 17 -3.35 -1.17 -10.49
CA LEU A 17 -3.44 -2.18 -9.43
C LEU A 17 -2.67 -3.42 -9.86
N TYR A 18 -1.79 -3.87 -8.99
CA TYR A 18 -1.04 -5.11 -9.14
C TYR A 18 -1.45 -6.09 -8.06
N GLU A 19 -1.93 -7.26 -8.47
CA GLU A 19 -2.19 -8.38 -7.57
C GLU A 19 -1.07 -9.41 -7.66
N CYS A 20 -0.47 -9.72 -6.52
CA CYS A 20 0.55 -10.75 -6.40
C CYS A 20 -0.09 -12.14 -6.53
N THR A 21 0.32 -12.93 -7.52
CA THR A 21 -0.25 -14.27 -7.73
C THR A 21 0.14 -15.28 -6.64
N VAL A 22 1.12 -14.96 -5.80
CA VAL A 22 1.64 -15.87 -4.76
C VAL A 22 0.88 -15.73 -3.45
N CYS A 23 0.58 -14.50 -3.03
CA CYS A 23 -0.09 -14.24 -1.76
C CYS A 23 -1.44 -13.55 -1.90
N GLY A 24 -1.77 -12.93 -3.03
CA GLY A 24 -3.01 -12.17 -3.21
C GLY A 24 -2.98 -10.77 -2.61
N THR A 25 -1.81 -10.27 -2.20
CA THR A 25 -1.61 -8.86 -1.84
C THR A 25 -1.86 -8.00 -3.07
N VAL A 26 -2.60 -6.91 -2.91
CA VAL A 26 -2.88 -5.94 -3.96
C VAL A 26 -2.21 -4.62 -3.61
N CYS A 27 -1.45 -4.08 -4.56
CA CYS A 27 -0.80 -2.78 -4.45
C CYS A 27 -1.33 -1.84 -5.54
N SER A 28 -1.57 -0.58 -5.19
CA SER A 28 -1.75 0.49 -6.16
C SER A 28 -0.41 1.15 -6.47
N VAL A 29 -0.25 1.57 -7.72
CA VAL A 29 0.90 2.30 -8.21
C VAL A 29 0.42 3.54 -8.96
N ALA A 30 0.81 4.71 -8.46
CA ALA A 30 0.52 6.00 -9.07
C ALA A 30 1.67 6.97 -8.80
N HIS A 31 2.16 7.67 -9.83
CA HIS A 31 3.24 8.66 -9.72
C HIS A 31 4.47 8.18 -8.92
N ASP A 32 4.99 6.99 -9.27
CA ASP A 32 6.13 6.34 -8.61
C ASP A 32 5.94 6.00 -7.12
N LYS A 33 4.71 6.14 -6.61
CA LYS A 33 4.33 5.69 -5.27
C LYS A 33 3.65 4.34 -5.37
N VAL A 34 4.03 3.44 -4.46
CA VAL A 34 3.43 2.13 -4.27
C VAL A 34 2.73 2.13 -2.93
N GLU A 35 1.45 1.79 -2.92
CA GLU A 35 0.65 1.67 -1.70
C GLU A 35 0.00 0.29 -1.63
N VAL A 36 0.04 -0.34 -0.46
CA VAL A 36 -0.65 -1.63 -0.24
C VAL A 36 -2.11 -1.35 0.07
N VAL A 37 -3.00 -1.60 -0.89
CA VAL A 37 -4.46 -1.36 -0.72
C VAL A 37 -5.19 -2.58 -0.18
N ARG A 38 -4.60 -3.78 -0.31
CA ARG A 38 -5.10 -5.00 0.32
C ARG A 38 -3.93 -5.91 0.69
N ASP A 39 -3.76 -6.13 1.98
CA ASP A 39 -2.84 -7.14 2.49
C ASP A 39 -3.61 -8.43 2.82
N SER A 40 -3.21 -9.55 2.22
CA SER A 40 -3.80 -10.87 2.47
C SER A 40 -3.12 -11.61 3.61
N GLN A 41 -1.97 -11.14 4.09
CA GLN A 41 -1.18 -11.82 5.10
C GLN A 41 -1.56 -11.35 6.51
N LYS A 42 -2.06 -12.28 7.33
CA LYS A 42 -2.42 -12.01 8.73
C LYS A 42 -1.17 -11.64 9.55
N GLY A 43 -1.17 -10.46 10.16
CA GLY A 43 -0.04 -9.98 10.98
C GLY A 43 1.16 -9.51 10.14
N SER A 44 0.93 -9.15 8.89
CA SER A 44 1.96 -8.60 8.02
C SER A 44 2.53 -7.28 8.54
N PHE A 45 3.83 -7.11 8.41
CA PHE A 45 4.52 -5.85 8.71
C PHE A 45 3.92 -4.67 7.91
N LEU A 46 3.43 -4.94 6.70
CA LEU A 46 2.83 -3.92 5.82
C LEU A 46 1.39 -3.56 6.21
N SER A 47 0.72 -4.40 7.03
CA SER A 47 -0.62 -4.12 7.56
C SER A 47 -0.61 -3.16 8.74
N SER A 48 0.57 -2.85 9.29
CA SER A 48 0.74 -1.88 10.37
C SER A 48 0.59 -0.47 9.80
N SER A 49 -0.57 0.14 9.98
CA SER A 49 -0.61 1.60 10.09
C SER A 49 0.20 1.94 11.34
N GLY A 50 1.47 2.30 11.18
CA GLY A 50 2.27 2.78 12.29
C GLY A 50 1.48 3.89 13.00
N GLU A 51 1.44 3.86 14.33
CA GLU A 51 0.88 4.97 15.09
C GLU A 51 1.50 6.27 14.57
N GLN A 52 0.66 7.30 14.39
CA GLN A 52 1.16 8.64 14.22
C GLN A 52 2.00 8.92 15.46
N VAL A 53 3.32 8.94 15.30
CA VAL A 53 4.20 9.51 16.32
C VAL A 53 3.92 11.00 16.31
N GLU A 54 3.01 11.43 17.19
CA GLU A 54 2.82 12.83 17.48
C GLU A 54 4.19 13.35 17.91
N SER A 55 4.71 14.35 17.20
CA SER A 55 6.11 14.77 17.29
C SER A 55 6.50 15.40 18.65
N ASP A 56 5.63 15.30 19.66
CA ASP A 56 5.69 15.96 20.97
C ASP A 56 5.82 14.97 22.15
N ASP A 57 5.85 13.66 21.91
CA ASP A 57 6.01 12.64 22.96
C ASP A 57 7.42 12.55 23.58
N TYR A 58 8.34 13.45 23.20
CA TYR A 58 9.69 13.51 23.77
C TYR A 58 9.79 14.36 25.04
N ASN A 59 8.72 15.04 25.46
CA ASN A 59 8.77 15.95 26.61
C ASN A 59 8.02 15.40 27.83
N THR A 60 8.43 14.22 28.29
CA THR A 60 8.14 13.76 29.66
C THR A 60 9.33 14.10 30.57
N MET A 61 9.38 15.37 31.00
CA MET A 61 10.13 15.80 32.19
C MET A 61 9.19 16.40 33.22
#